data_AF-A0A096CI02-F1
#
_entry.id   AF-A0A096CI02-F1
#
_cell.length_a   1.000
_cell.length_b   1.000
_cell.length_c   1.000
_cell.angle_alpha   90.00
_cell.angle_beta   90.00
_cell.angle_gamma   90.00
#
_symmetry.space_group_name_H-M   'P 1'
#
loop_
_entity.id
_entity.type
_entity.pdbx_description
1 polymer ?
#
loop_
_entity_poly.entity_id
_entity_poly.type
_entity_poly.pdbx_seq_one_letter_code
_entity_poly.pdbx_strand_id
1 'polypeptide(L)'
;GASLNKYGTVELDYMSSLLPDMEESDIISSLEGRIYFNPEENAYEVADKFISGNVIEKAERIESWLLDHPEHEEAKQSLAALRAATPTPIPFADLDFNLGERWIPAKVYGRFASEFFETDINVSYHSNMDEYSIVCDRKNANIWHKYAVQGEFRRYDGINLLKHALHNTIPDINKSKEVTDKVTGETKTIKVRDGHAIQVANAKIEEIRQGFVDWLGRTPDTFKQQLSDRYNRLFNCFVRPNFDGTHQTFPDLDLRRLGIADLYKSQKDAVWMLKTNGGGICDHEVGAGKTLIMCTAAYEMKRLGLANKPMIIGLKANVFDIADTFRKAYPNARILYPGKNDFNKQNRQRIFNDIKNNDWDCIILTHEQFGMIPQALEVQEAILQKEKDSVEENLEVLRMQGAEISRGMLKGLEKRKQTLEVKLQSIQDSIAERKDDAVDFKMMGIDHLFVDESHQFKN
;
A
#
# COMPACT_ATOMS: atom_id res chain seq x y z
N GLY A 1 8.49 -29.09 -8.04
CA GLY A 1 9.92 -29.19 -7.67
C GLY A 1 10.83 -28.86 -8.84
N ALA A 2 11.06 -29.82 -9.75
CA ALA A 2 11.99 -29.64 -10.88
C ALA A 2 11.67 -28.43 -11.76
N SER A 3 10.40 -28.23 -12.16
CA SER A 3 9.99 -27.06 -12.94
C SER A 3 10.26 -25.74 -12.21
N LEU A 4 9.81 -25.63 -10.96
CA LEU A 4 9.98 -24.42 -10.13
C LEU A 4 11.46 -24.02 -9.96
N ASN A 5 12.37 -24.98 -9.85
CA ASN A 5 13.81 -24.72 -9.73
C ASN A 5 14.47 -24.25 -11.03
N LYS A 6 13.87 -24.55 -12.18
CA LYS A 6 14.40 -24.19 -13.50
C LYS A 6 13.77 -22.92 -14.06
N TYR A 7 12.46 -22.75 -13.88
CA TYR A 7 11.68 -21.68 -14.50
C TYR A 7 11.00 -20.74 -13.48
N GLY A 8 10.92 -21.11 -12.20
CA GLY A 8 10.14 -20.37 -11.21
C GLY A 8 8.62 -20.61 -11.29
N THR A 9 8.15 -21.28 -12.34
CA THR A 9 6.74 -21.53 -12.67
C THR A 9 6.47 -23.02 -12.89
N VAL A 10 5.18 -23.38 -12.98
CA VAL A 10 4.74 -24.74 -13.33
C VAL A 10 4.70 -24.85 -14.86
N GLU A 11 5.72 -25.46 -15.44
CA GLU A 11 5.87 -25.68 -16.89
C GLU A 11 5.56 -27.13 -17.23
N LEU A 12 4.33 -27.41 -17.66
CA LEU A 12 3.87 -28.78 -17.93
C LEU A 12 4.69 -29.45 -19.03
N ASP A 13 5.00 -28.75 -20.12
CA ASP A 13 5.85 -29.26 -21.22
C ASP A 13 7.20 -29.77 -20.70
N TYR A 14 7.82 -29.02 -19.79
CA TYR A 14 9.08 -29.45 -19.19
C TYR A 14 8.89 -30.65 -18.27
N MET A 15 7.81 -30.69 -17.49
CA MET A 15 7.51 -31.82 -16.61
C MET A 15 7.26 -33.10 -17.41
N SER A 16 6.47 -33.02 -18.49
CA SER A 16 6.25 -34.12 -19.44
C SER A 16 7.55 -34.58 -20.10
N SER A 17 8.48 -33.66 -20.41
CA SER A 17 9.80 -34.03 -20.95
C SER A 17 10.67 -34.84 -19.99
N LEU A 18 10.44 -34.71 -18.67
CA LEU A 18 11.14 -35.48 -17.63
C LEU A 18 10.45 -36.81 -17.32
N LEU A 19 9.18 -36.95 -17.66
CA LEU A 19 8.34 -38.12 -17.42
C LEU A 19 7.70 -38.60 -18.73
N PRO A 20 8.52 -39.05 -19.71
CA PRO A 20 8.03 -39.38 -21.06
C PRO A 20 7.03 -40.54 -21.10
N ASP A 21 6.98 -41.35 -20.04
CA ASP A 21 6.09 -42.49 -19.90
C ASP A 21 4.76 -42.14 -19.20
N MET A 22 4.52 -40.87 -18.82
CA MET A 22 3.28 -40.41 -18.19
C MET A 22 2.55 -39.43 -19.11
N GLU A 23 1.23 -39.59 -19.23
CA GLU A 23 0.39 -38.59 -19.90
C GLU A 23 0.27 -37.33 -19.04
N GLU A 24 0.09 -36.17 -19.68
CA GLU A 24 -0.01 -34.88 -18.98
C GLU A 24 -1.15 -34.86 -17.96
N SER A 25 -2.28 -35.49 -18.27
CA SER A 25 -3.41 -35.66 -17.35
C SER A 25 -3.03 -36.42 -16.08
N ASP A 26 -2.18 -37.45 -16.19
CA ASP A 26 -1.70 -38.22 -15.04
C ASP A 26 -0.71 -37.40 -14.20
N ILE A 27 0.13 -36.58 -14.85
CA ILE A 27 1.03 -35.64 -14.17
C ILE A 27 0.20 -34.63 -13.36
N ILE A 28 -0.83 -34.02 -13.96
CA ILE A 28 -1.73 -33.08 -13.30
C ILE A 28 -2.45 -33.75 -12.13
N SER A 29 -3.00 -34.95 -12.34
CA SER A 29 -3.67 -35.72 -11.28
C SER A 29 -2.73 -36.04 -10.11
N SER A 30 -1.45 -36.37 -10.38
CA SER A 30 -0.46 -36.60 -9.32
C SER A 30 -0.10 -35.36 -8.49
N LEU A 31 -0.46 -34.17 -9.00
CA LEU A 31 -0.22 -32.86 -8.39
C LEU A 31 -1.49 -32.24 -7.83
N GLU A 32 -2.59 -32.99 -7.76
CA GLU A 32 -3.84 -32.55 -7.15
C GLU A 32 -3.60 -31.98 -5.74
N GLY A 33 -4.19 -30.82 -5.46
CA GLY A 33 -3.98 -30.08 -4.21
C GLY A 33 -2.67 -29.30 -4.11
N ARG A 34 -1.73 -29.47 -5.06
CA ARG A 34 -0.45 -28.75 -5.09
C ARG A 34 -0.40 -27.68 -6.17
N ILE A 35 -1.13 -27.86 -7.26
CA ILE A 35 -1.26 -26.87 -8.34
C ILE A 35 -2.73 -26.65 -8.68
N TYR A 36 -3.03 -25.46 -9.19
CA TYR A 36 -4.36 -25.06 -9.66
C TYR A 36 -4.25 -24.27 -10.95
N PHE A 37 -5.23 -24.44 -11.83
CA PHE A 37 -5.26 -23.72 -13.10
C PHE A 37 -5.79 -22.30 -12.85
N ASN A 38 -5.04 -21.30 -13.33
CA ASN A 38 -5.45 -19.91 -13.33
C ASN A 38 -5.89 -19.50 -14.76
N PRO A 39 -7.20 -19.34 -15.01
CA PRO A 39 -7.72 -18.96 -16.33
C PRO A 39 -7.27 -17.58 -16.81
N GLU A 40 -6.93 -16.65 -15.90
CA GLU A 40 -6.47 -15.31 -16.29
C GLU A 40 -5.07 -15.34 -16.93
N GLU A 41 -4.21 -16.21 -16.42
CA GLU A 41 -2.83 -16.40 -16.90
C GLU A 41 -2.72 -17.55 -17.91
N ASN A 42 -3.81 -18.30 -18.10
CA ASN A 42 -3.85 -19.55 -18.88
C ASN A 42 -2.70 -20.51 -18.52
N ALA A 43 -2.44 -20.65 -17.21
CA ALA A 43 -1.31 -21.41 -16.68
C ALA A 43 -1.62 -22.00 -15.31
N TYR A 44 -0.86 -23.04 -14.92
CA TYR A 44 -0.94 -23.59 -13.57
C TYR A 44 -0.09 -22.79 -12.58
N GLU A 45 -0.64 -22.58 -11.40
CA GLU A 45 0.05 -21.96 -10.26
C GLU A 45 0.14 -22.94 -9.10
N VAL A 46 1.17 -22.80 -8.27
CA VAL A 46 1.27 -23.55 -7.02
C VAL A 46 0.20 -23.11 -6.02
N ALA A 47 -0.27 -24.04 -5.20
CA ALA A 47 -1.30 -23.79 -4.18
C ALA A 47 -0.99 -22.58 -3.28
N ASP A 48 0.26 -22.44 -2.83
CA ASP A 48 0.72 -21.34 -1.96
C ASP A 48 0.48 -19.95 -2.57
N LYS A 49 0.53 -19.84 -3.91
CA LYS A 49 0.28 -18.60 -4.67
C LYS A 49 -1.19 -18.46 -5.03
N PHE A 50 -1.81 -19.55 -5.49
CA PHE A 50 -3.17 -19.53 -5.99
C PHE A 50 -4.18 -19.31 -4.85
N ILE A 51 -4.08 -20.10 -3.77
CA ILE A 51 -4.94 -20.07 -2.59
C ILE A 51 -4.41 -19.09 -1.53
N SER A 52 -4.03 -17.90 -1.97
CA SER A 52 -3.58 -16.83 -1.07
C SER A 52 -3.95 -15.46 -1.63
N GLY A 53 -3.85 -14.42 -0.79
CA GLY A 53 -4.34 -13.10 -1.14
C GLY A 53 -5.87 -13.04 -1.10
N ASN A 54 -6.46 -12.15 -1.90
CA ASN A 54 -7.92 -11.96 -1.97
C ASN A 54 -8.60 -13.15 -2.68
N VAL A 55 -8.92 -14.21 -1.93
CA VAL A 55 -9.49 -15.45 -2.50
C VAL A 55 -10.93 -15.28 -2.96
N ILE A 56 -11.67 -14.33 -2.38
CA ILE A 56 -13.04 -14.00 -2.80
C ILE A 56 -13.01 -13.39 -4.20
N GLU A 57 -12.17 -12.38 -4.43
CA GLU A 57 -12.05 -11.73 -5.74
C GLU A 57 -11.53 -12.70 -6.81
N LYS A 58 -10.54 -13.54 -6.48
CA LYS A 58 -10.07 -14.60 -7.38
C LYS A 58 -11.21 -15.57 -7.75
N ALA A 59 -12.01 -15.99 -6.76
CA ALA A 59 -13.14 -16.89 -7.00
C ALA A 59 -14.21 -16.25 -7.89
N GLU A 60 -14.56 -14.97 -7.64
CA GLU A 60 -15.53 -14.22 -8.46
C GLU A 60 -15.07 -14.09 -9.92
N ARG A 61 -13.77 -13.84 -10.16
CA ARG A 61 -13.21 -13.76 -11.51
C ARG A 61 -13.28 -15.09 -12.26
N ILE A 62 -12.91 -16.19 -11.58
CA ILE A 62 -12.99 -17.54 -12.19
C ILE A 62 -14.44 -17.95 -12.41
N GLU A 63 -15.35 -17.63 -11.47
CA GLU A 63 -16.78 -17.88 -11.64
C GLU A 63 -17.33 -17.12 -12.85
N SER A 64 -16.94 -15.85 -13.03
CA SER A 64 -17.30 -15.08 -14.22
C SER A 64 -16.76 -15.71 -15.50
N TRP A 65 -15.50 -16.18 -15.51
CA TRP A 65 -14.88 -16.81 -16.67
C TRP A 65 -15.54 -18.15 -17.04
N LEU A 66 -15.98 -18.91 -16.04
CA LEU A 66 -16.71 -20.18 -16.20
C LEU A 66 -18.12 -20.00 -16.80
N LEU A 67 -18.71 -18.80 -16.76
CA LEU A 67 -19.98 -18.53 -17.46
C LEU A 67 -19.83 -18.73 -18.97
N ASP A 68 -18.67 -18.36 -19.52
CA ASP A 68 -18.35 -18.51 -20.94
C ASP A 68 -17.69 -19.87 -21.27
N HIS A 69 -17.16 -20.57 -20.24
CA HIS A 69 -16.45 -21.85 -20.38
C HIS A 69 -16.97 -22.91 -19.40
N PRO A 70 -18.26 -23.29 -19.47
CA PRO A 70 -18.92 -24.10 -18.44
C PRO A 70 -18.42 -25.54 -18.35
N GLU A 71 -17.70 -26.05 -19.36
CA GLU A 71 -17.20 -27.43 -19.41
C GLU A 71 -15.73 -27.56 -18.97
N HIS A 72 -15.08 -26.48 -18.50
CA HIS A 72 -13.67 -26.53 -18.11
C HIS A 72 -13.50 -27.03 -16.67
N GLU A 73 -13.13 -28.30 -16.51
CA GLU A 73 -13.10 -28.99 -15.21
C GLU A 73 -12.00 -28.47 -14.26
N GLU A 74 -10.81 -28.16 -14.78
CA GLU A 74 -9.68 -27.65 -13.99
C GLU A 74 -9.97 -26.29 -13.38
N ALA A 75 -10.68 -25.42 -14.11
CA ALA A 75 -11.14 -24.14 -13.60
C ALA A 75 -12.23 -24.32 -12.52
N LYS A 76 -13.13 -25.31 -12.66
CA LYS A 76 -14.11 -25.67 -11.61
C LYS A 76 -13.42 -26.16 -10.33
N GLN A 77 -12.41 -27.01 -10.46
CA GLN A 77 -11.61 -27.49 -9.31
C GLN A 77 -10.89 -26.33 -8.61
N SER A 78 -10.32 -25.42 -9.39
CA SER A 78 -9.64 -24.23 -8.89
C SER A 78 -10.60 -23.28 -8.15
N LEU A 79 -11.81 -23.08 -8.69
CA LEU A 79 -12.89 -22.35 -8.00
C LEU A 79 -13.30 -23.04 -6.68
N ALA A 80 -13.43 -24.36 -6.67
CA ALA A 80 -13.78 -25.11 -5.46
C ALA A 80 -12.71 -24.95 -4.36
N ALA A 81 -11.43 -24.96 -4.74
CA ALA A 81 -10.33 -24.76 -3.81
C ALA A 81 -10.31 -23.34 -3.21
N LEU A 82 -10.56 -22.31 -4.02
CA LEU A 82 -10.68 -20.94 -3.51
C LEU A 82 -11.87 -20.80 -2.55
N ARG A 83 -13.03 -21.38 -2.89
CA ARG A 83 -14.22 -21.38 -2.03
C ARG A 83 -13.98 -22.09 -0.70
N ALA A 84 -13.26 -23.20 -0.71
CA ALA A 84 -12.90 -23.94 0.50
C ALA A 84 -11.93 -23.14 1.39
N ALA A 85 -11.10 -22.28 0.80
CA ALA A 85 -10.17 -21.43 1.53
C ALA A 85 -10.76 -20.09 1.99
N THR A 86 -11.94 -19.71 1.49
CA THR A 86 -12.63 -18.48 1.90
C THR A 86 -12.79 -18.44 3.42
N PRO A 87 -12.32 -17.38 4.10
CA PRO A 87 -12.50 -17.24 5.55
C PRO A 87 -13.96 -17.30 5.96
N THR A 88 -14.24 -17.83 7.15
CA THR A 88 -15.59 -17.83 7.73
C THR A 88 -16.11 -16.39 7.79
N PRO A 89 -17.27 -16.08 7.17
CA PRO A 89 -17.81 -14.72 7.18
C PRO A 89 -18.09 -14.22 8.59
N ILE A 90 -17.64 -13.00 8.88
CA ILE A 90 -17.92 -12.31 10.14
C ILE A 90 -19.36 -11.76 10.08
N PRO A 91 -20.26 -12.20 10.96
CA PRO A 91 -21.64 -11.72 10.95
C PRO A 91 -21.73 -10.27 11.45
N PHE A 92 -22.80 -9.57 11.07
CA PHE A 92 -23.03 -8.19 11.49
C PHE A 92 -22.93 -7.96 13.01
N ALA A 93 -23.38 -8.92 13.82
CA ALA A 93 -23.36 -8.84 15.27
C ALA A 93 -21.94 -8.82 15.88
N ASP A 94 -20.94 -9.32 15.16
CA ASP A 94 -19.54 -9.37 15.59
C ASP A 94 -18.72 -8.20 15.02
N LEU A 95 -19.34 -7.34 14.21
CA LEU A 95 -18.70 -6.13 13.67
C LEU A 95 -18.91 -4.95 14.62
N ASP A 96 -17.82 -4.23 14.87
CA ASP A 96 -17.85 -2.95 15.55
C ASP A 96 -17.98 -1.82 14.51
N PHE A 97 -18.89 -0.88 14.74
CA PHE A 97 -19.25 0.15 13.77
C PHE A 97 -19.04 1.54 14.34
N ASN A 98 -18.31 2.37 13.60
CA ASN A 98 -18.16 3.79 13.89
C ASN A 98 -18.74 4.66 12.77
N LEU A 99 -19.25 5.83 13.17
CA LEU A 99 -19.66 6.85 12.21
C LEU A 99 -18.43 7.43 11.50
N GLY A 100 -18.42 7.42 10.16
CA GLY A 100 -17.32 7.94 9.35
C GLY A 100 -16.25 6.92 8.94
N GLU A 101 -16.50 5.63 9.09
CA GLU A 101 -15.71 4.57 8.47
C GLU A 101 -15.79 4.60 6.94
N ARG A 102 -14.62 4.68 6.29
CA ARG A 102 -14.50 4.98 4.85
C ARG A 102 -15.05 3.86 3.96
N TRP A 103 -15.13 2.65 4.51
CA TRP A 103 -15.69 1.50 3.81
C TRP A 103 -17.22 1.54 3.76
N ILE A 104 -17.90 2.24 4.68
CA ILE A 104 -19.36 2.38 4.67
C ILE A 104 -19.75 3.44 3.62
N PRO A 105 -20.69 3.16 2.70
CA PRO A 105 -21.09 4.13 1.69
C PRO A 105 -21.64 5.42 2.30
N ALA A 106 -21.21 6.58 1.82
CA ALA A 106 -21.63 7.89 2.34
C ALA A 106 -23.16 8.10 2.36
N LYS A 107 -23.88 7.48 1.42
CA LYS A 107 -25.36 7.49 1.39
C LYS A 107 -26.00 6.88 2.64
N VAL A 108 -25.34 5.92 3.29
CA VAL A 108 -25.79 5.36 4.58
C VAL A 108 -25.77 6.44 5.66
N TYR A 109 -24.70 7.25 5.71
CA TYR A 109 -24.61 8.38 6.62
C TYR A 109 -25.63 9.47 6.32
N GLY A 110 -25.91 9.75 5.04
CA GLY A 110 -26.98 10.67 4.65
C GLY A 110 -28.36 10.21 5.13
N ARG A 111 -28.66 8.90 4.99
CA ARG A 111 -29.92 8.32 5.48
C ARG A 111 -30.01 8.41 7.01
N PHE A 112 -28.97 7.98 7.73
CA PHE A 112 -28.90 8.12 9.18
C PHE A 112 -29.10 9.58 9.61
N ALA A 113 -28.32 10.51 9.05
CA ALA A 113 -28.36 11.92 9.41
C ALA A 113 -29.76 12.50 9.15
N SER A 114 -30.40 12.11 8.05
CA SER A 114 -31.73 12.61 7.70
C SER A 114 -32.78 12.18 8.72
N GLU A 115 -32.73 10.92 9.16
CA GLU A 115 -33.62 10.38 10.19
C GLU A 115 -33.29 10.97 11.57
N PHE A 116 -32.01 11.13 11.92
CA PHE A 116 -31.54 11.65 13.21
C PHE A 116 -31.90 13.13 13.41
N PHE A 117 -31.72 13.95 12.37
CA PHE A 117 -32.02 15.38 12.44
C PHE A 117 -33.45 15.72 12.02
N GLU A 118 -34.21 14.78 11.47
CA GLU A 118 -35.58 14.97 10.96
C GLU A 118 -35.64 16.01 9.81
N THR A 119 -34.69 15.93 8.89
CA THR A 119 -34.65 16.78 7.67
C THR A 119 -33.77 16.14 6.59
N ASP A 120 -33.95 16.49 5.33
CA ASP A 120 -33.17 15.91 4.24
C ASP A 120 -31.69 16.36 4.31
N ILE A 121 -30.79 15.38 4.46
CA ILE A 121 -29.33 15.57 4.51
C ILE A 121 -28.68 14.62 3.52
N ASN A 122 -27.95 15.17 2.56
CA ASN A 122 -27.13 14.41 1.65
C ASN A 122 -25.66 14.45 2.09
N VAL A 123 -25.01 13.28 2.11
CA VAL A 123 -23.60 13.15 2.49
C VAL A 123 -22.86 12.51 1.32
N SER A 124 -21.80 13.17 0.86
CA SER A 124 -20.85 12.64 -0.11
C SER A 124 -19.45 12.59 0.48
N TYR A 125 -18.65 11.63 0.02
CA TYR A 125 -17.27 11.44 0.45
C TYR A 125 -16.32 11.66 -0.74
N HIS A 126 -15.28 12.46 -0.52
CA HIS A 126 -14.25 12.78 -1.50
C HIS A 126 -12.94 12.10 -1.06
N SER A 127 -12.63 10.96 -1.66
CA SER A 127 -11.50 10.10 -1.27
C SER A 127 -10.13 10.75 -1.50
N ASN A 128 -10.00 11.65 -2.46
CA ASN A 128 -8.77 12.38 -2.75
C ASN A 128 -8.34 13.34 -1.62
N MET A 129 -9.29 13.85 -0.82
CA MET A 129 -9.02 14.70 0.34
C MET A 129 -9.24 14.02 1.69
N ASP A 130 -9.81 12.81 1.70
CA ASP A 130 -10.46 12.23 2.89
C ASP A 130 -11.48 13.23 3.51
N GLU A 131 -12.39 13.79 2.69
CA GLU A 131 -13.32 14.85 3.12
C GLU A 131 -14.79 14.49 2.88
N TYR A 132 -15.65 14.77 3.87
CA TYR A 132 -17.10 14.66 3.74
C TYR A 132 -17.73 16.02 3.40
N SER A 133 -18.56 16.03 2.36
CA SER A 133 -19.45 17.15 2.05
C SER A 133 -20.86 16.81 2.55
N ILE A 134 -21.49 17.78 3.22
CA ILE A 134 -22.82 17.63 3.80
C ILE A 134 -23.69 18.74 3.26
N VAL A 135 -24.74 18.37 2.54
CA VAL A 135 -25.72 19.31 1.97
C VAL A 135 -27.02 19.16 2.73
N CYS A 136 -27.52 20.28 3.27
CA CYS A 136 -28.78 20.37 3.98
C CYS A 136 -29.48 21.68 3.60
N ASP A 137 -30.47 21.58 2.72
CA ASP A 137 -31.15 22.76 2.16
C ASP A 137 -32.05 23.47 3.20
N ARG A 138 -32.54 22.74 4.20
CA ARG A 138 -33.50 23.24 5.19
C ARG A 138 -33.13 22.82 6.60
N LYS A 139 -32.31 23.63 7.27
CA LYS A 139 -31.97 23.42 8.69
C LYS A 139 -33.18 23.66 9.59
N ASN A 140 -33.45 22.74 10.52
CA ASN A 140 -34.58 22.81 11.47
C ASN A 140 -34.10 23.08 12.92
N ALA A 141 -35.01 23.00 13.89
CA ALA A 141 -34.69 23.24 15.30
C ALA A 141 -33.71 22.21 15.90
N ASN A 142 -33.72 20.97 15.41
CA ASN A 142 -32.75 19.96 15.84
C ASN A 142 -31.32 20.39 15.49
N ILE A 143 -31.12 20.93 14.29
CA ILE A 143 -29.81 21.42 13.82
C ILE A 143 -29.43 22.75 14.49
N TRP A 144 -30.35 23.72 14.57
CA TRP A 144 -30.05 25.07 15.04
C TRP A 144 -29.92 25.21 16.55
N HIS A 145 -30.55 24.32 17.31
CA HIS A 145 -30.70 24.43 18.76
C HIS A 145 -30.35 23.14 19.51
N LYS A 146 -31.00 22.01 19.20
CA LYS A 146 -30.81 20.76 19.96
C LYS A 146 -29.37 20.26 19.87
N TYR A 147 -28.84 20.16 18.65
CA TYR A 147 -27.48 19.74 18.36
C TYR A 147 -26.59 20.92 17.98
N ALA A 148 -26.65 22.00 18.76
CA ALA A 148 -25.80 23.16 18.55
C ALA A 148 -25.01 23.54 19.81
N VAL A 149 -23.83 24.11 19.61
CA VAL A 149 -23.02 24.71 20.65
C VAL A 149 -22.74 26.17 20.29
N GLN A 150 -23.11 27.07 21.20
CA GLN A 150 -22.81 28.49 21.05
C GLN A 150 -21.41 28.77 21.60
N GLY A 151 -20.45 29.03 20.72
CA GLY A 151 -19.17 29.62 21.11
C GLY A 151 -19.26 31.15 21.16
N GLU A 152 -18.22 31.80 21.68
CA GLU A 152 -18.17 33.26 21.77
C GLU A 152 -18.16 33.92 20.38
N PHE A 153 -17.40 33.36 19.44
CA PHE A 153 -17.22 33.97 18.11
C PHE A 153 -18.16 33.43 17.03
N ARG A 154 -18.70 32.23 17.22
CA ARG A 154 -19.62 31.58 16.27
C ARG A 154 -20.45 30.48 16.92
N ARG A 155 -21.55 30.12 16.27
CA ARG A 155 -22.32 28.91 16.58
C ARG A 155 -21.78 27.72 15.78
N TYR A 156 -21.70 26.56 16.43
CA TYR A 156 -21.43 25.27 15.81
C TYR A 156 -22.77 24.51 15.79
N ASP A 157 -23.44 24.49 14.64
CA ASP A 157 -24.75 23.84 14.48
C ASP A 157 -24.64 22.32 14.27
N GLY A 158 -25.78 21.63 14.16
CA GLY A 158 -25.83 20.18 14.02
C GLY A 158 -25.08 19.64 12.80
N ILE A 159 -25.02 20.41 11.70
CA ILE A 159 -24.27 20.03 10.50
C ILE A 159 -22.76 20.15 10.75
N ASN A 160 -22.31 21.22 11.41
CA ASN A 160 -20.92 21.36 11.83
C ASN A 160 -20.51 20.21 12.77
N LEU A 161 -21.35 19.85 13.75
CA LEU A 161 -21.07 18.76 14.67
C LEU A 161 -21.09 17.39 13.98
N LEU A 162 -22.03 17.14 13.07
CA LEU A 162 -22.07 15.92 12.25
C LEU A 162 -20.79 15.76 11.42
N LYS A 163 -20.29 16.86 10.83
CA LYS A 163 -19.02 16.86 10.10
C LYS A 163 -17.85 16.44 10.98
N HIS A 164 -17.76 16.98 12.20
CA HIS A 164 -16.77 16.55 13.19
C HIS A 164 -16.96 15.09 13.63
N ALA A 165 -18.21 14.64 13.75
CA ALA A 165 -18.54 13.26 14.11
C ALA A 165 -18.04 12.26 13.05
N LEU A 166 -18.31 12.54 11.76
CA LEU A 166 -17.82 11.76 10.60
C LEU A 166 -16.29 11.73 10.52
N HIS A 167 -15.62 12.82 10.87
CA HIS A 167 -14.16 12.90 10.83
C HIS A 167 -13.46 12.36 12.07
N ASN A 168 -14.21 11.87 13.05
CA ASN A 168 -13.69 11.52 14.35
C ASN A 168 -12.90 12.66 15.04
N THR A 169 -13.38 13.90 14.95
CA THR A 169 -12.72 15.10 15.52
C THR A 169 -13.66 15.88 16.43
N ILE A 170 -13.13 16.92 17.08
CA ILE A 170 -13.88 17.88 17.90
C ILE A 170 -13.54 19.29 17.41
N PRO A 171 -14.50 20.22 17.31
CA PRO A 171 -14.21 21.61 16.94
C PRO A 171 -13.27 22.27 17.94
N ASP A 172 -12.29 23.04 17.45
CA ASP A 172 -11.55 23.96 18.30
C ASP A 172 -12.40 25.21 18.58
N ILE A 173 -12.82 25.36 19.83
CA ILE A 173 -13.66 26.47 20.29
C ILE A 173 -12.82 27.34 21.22
N ASN A 174 -12.71 28.63 20.91
CA ASN A 174 -11.95 29.59 21.67
C ASN A 174 -12.87 30.67 22.27
N LYS A 175 -12.42 31.26 23.38
CA LYS A 175 -13.01 32.42 24.03
C LYS A 175 -11.97 33.49 24.29
N SER A 176 -12.42 34.73 24.45
CA SER A 176 -11.59 35.85 24.87
C SER A 176 -11.25 35.70 26.35
N LYS A 177 -9.99 35.97 26.69
CA LYS A 177 -9.53 36.09 28.07
C LYS A 177 -8.68 37.35 28.18
N GLU A 178 -9.05 38.22 29.10
CA GLU A 178 -8.22 39.36 29.47
C GLU A 178 -7.04 38.89 30.32
N VAL A 179 -5.85 39.32 29.95
CA VAL A 179 -4.62 39.07 30.67
C VAL A 179 -3.94 40.41 30.90
N THR A 180 -3.72 40.75 32.16
CA THR A 180 -2.97 41.94 32.55
C THR A 180 -1.48 41.61 32.60
N ASP A 181 -0.69 42.40 31.88
CA ASP A 181 0.77 42.32 31.93
C ASP A 181 1.25 42.77 33.32
N LYS A 182 1.98 41.88 34.00
CA LYS A 182 2.45 42.13 35.38
C LYS A 182 3.52 43.22 35.47
N VAL A 183 4.15 43.58 34.35
CA VAL A 183 5.24 44.56 34.28
C VAL A 183 4.72 45.91 33.79
N THR A 184 3.90 45.93 32.74
CA THR A 184 3.39 47.18 32.16
C THR A 184 2.03 47.61 32.70
N GLY A 185 1.29 46.71 33.36
CA GLY A 185 -0.08 46.97 33.84
C GLY A 185 -1.13 47.03 32.73
N GLU A 186 -0.74 46.85 31.47
CA GLU A 186 -1.67 46.88 30.34
C GLU A 186 -2.49 45.57 30.28
N THR A 187 -3.81 45.71 30.13
CA THR A 187 -4.71 44.59 29.87
C THR A 187 -4.75 44.30 28.37
N LYS A 188 -4.44 43.06 27.99
CA LYS A 188 -4.53 42.57 26.61
C LYS A 188 -5.53 41.43 26.54
N THR A 189 -6.35 41.42 25.50
CA THR A 189 -7.28 40.31 25.22
C THR A 189 -6.58 39.27 24.36
N ILE A 190 -6.47 38.04 24.87
CA ILE A 190 -5.96 36.91 24.12
C ILE A 190 -7.08 35.90 23.87
N LYS A 191 -6.91 35.05 22.85
CA LYS A 191 -7.79 33.89 22.63
C LYS A 191 -7.23 32.69 23.36
N VAL A 192 -8.08 32.05 24.16
CA VAL A 192 -7.77 30.80 24.85
C VAL A 192 -8.86 29.77 24.56
N ARG A 193 -8.52 28.48 24.65
CA ARG A 193 -9.49 27.40 24.44
C ARG A 193 -10.62 27.47 25.45
N ASP A 194 -11.85 27.31 24.97
CA ASP A 194 -13.03 27.24 25.82
C ASP A 194 -13.35 25.78 26.17
N GLY A 195 -12.69 25.27 27.21
CA GLY A 195 -12.83 23.86 27.62
C GLY A 195 -14.28 23.43 27.87
N HIS A 196 -15.14 24.33 28.37
CA HIS A 196 -16.54 24.02 28.61
C HIS A 196 -17.31 23.82 27.29
N ALA A 197 -17.20 24.77 26.35
CA ALA A 197 -17.85 24.65 25.05
C ALA A 197 -17.34 23.43 24.26
N ILE A 198 -16.04 23.15 24.33
CA ILE A 198 -15.43 21.95 23.71
C ILE A 198 -16.01 20.67 24.32
N GLN A 199 -16.15 20.59 25.65
CA GLN A 199 -16.73 19.43 26.31
C GLN A 199 -18.21 19.22 25.92
N VAL A 200 -19.00 20.29 25.84
CA VAL A 200 -20.40 20.22 25.40
C VAL A 200 -20.48 19.79 23.93
N ALA A 201 -19.60 20.30 23.07
CA ALA A 201 -19.53 19.86 21.66
C ALA A 201 -19.18 18.39 21.54
N ASN A 202 -18.19 17.91 22.32
CA ASN A 202 -17.83 16.50 22.36
C ASN A 202 -19.00 15.62 22.78
N ALA A 203 -19.73 15.98 23.85
CA ALA A 203 -20.89 15.22 24.30
C ALA A 203 -21.97 15.08 23.22
N LYS A 204 -22.24 16.16 22.47
CA LYS A 204 -23.20 16.12 21.34
C LYS A 204 -22.68 15.30 20.16
N ILE A 205 -21.38 15.34 19.88
CA ILE A 205 -20.75 14.52 18.84
C ILE A 205 -20.87 13.04 19.19
N GLU A 206 -20.58 12.65 20.43
CA GLU A 206 -20.74 11.26 20.87
C GLU A 206 -22.21 10.82 20.83
N GLU A 207 -23.16 11.70 21.15
CA GLU A 207 -24.60 11.40 21.00
C GLU A 207 -24.95 11.11 19.53
N ILE A 208 -24.41 11.87 18.58
CA ILE A 208 -24.60 11.61 17.14
C ILE A 208 -23.97 10.27 16.75
N ARG A 209 -22.75 9.96 17.22
CA ARG A 209 -22.07 8.68 16.91
C ARG A 209 -22.80 7.49 17.49
N GLN A 210 -23.23 7.55 18.75
CA GLN A 210 -24.02 6.48 19.36
C GLN A 210 -25.37 6.33 18.66
N GLY A 211 -25.99 7.45 18.29
CA GLY A 211 -27.22 7.46 17.50
C GLY A 211 -27.09 6.68 16.19
N PHE A 212 -25.93 6.74 15.53
CA PHE A 212 -25.65 5.96 14.32
C PHE A 212 -25.60 4.46 14.60
N VAL A 213 -24.91 4.04 15.66
CA VAL A 213 -24.81 2.62 16.04
C VAL A 213 -26.19 2.06 16.42
N ASP A 214 -26.95 2.80 17.22
CA ASP A 214 -28.29 2.39 17.62
C ASP A 214 -29.26 2.35 16.43
N TRP A 215 -29.11 3.28 15.49
CA TRP A 215 -29.87 3.32 14.24
C TRP A 215 -29.56 2.10 13.37
N LEU A 216 -28.27 1.76 13.18
CA LEU A 216 -27.84 0.56 12.49
C LEU A 216 -28.48 -0.70 13.10
N GLY A 217 -28.53 -0.81 14.43
CA GLY A 217 -29.16 -1.93 15.12
C GLY A 217 -30.65 -2.12 14.80
N ARG A 218 -31.35 -1.04 14.42
CA ARG A 218 -32.79 -1.04 14.07
C ARG A 218 -33.06 -1.21 12.58
N THR A 219 -32.03 -1.23 11.75
CA THR A 219 -32.19 -1.45 10.30
C THR A 219 -32.65 -2.88 9.99
N PRO A 220 -33.30 -3.12 8.83
CA PRO A 220 -33.69 -4.47 8.41
C PRO A 220 -32.50 -5.42 8.31
N ASP A 221 -32.72 -6.71 8.56
CA ASP A 221 -31.66 -7.71 8.52
C ASP A 221 -31.00 -7.82 7.13
N THR A 222 -31.74 -7.53 6.05
CA THR A 222 -31.18 -7.46 4.70
C THR A 222 -30.12 -6.36 4.56
N PHE A 223 -30.31 -5.22 5.22
CA PHE A 223 -29.33 -4.12 5.21
C PHE A 223 -28.10 -4.48 6.04
N LYS A 224 -28.31 -5.12 7.19
CA LYS A 224 -27.23 -5.64 8.03
C LYS A 224 -26.37 -6.66 7.29
N GLN A 225 -27.00 -7.59 6.57
CA GLN A 225 -26.33 -8.57 5.72
C GLN A 225 -25.50 -7.89 4.62
N GLN A 226 -26.06 -6.90 3.91
CA GLN A 226 -25.32 -6.14 2.90
C GLN A 226 -24.08 -5.45 3.45
N LEU A 227 -24.14 -4.89 4.66
CA LEU A 227 -22.99 -4.29 5.32
C LEU A 227 -21.96 -5.34 5.75
N SER A 228 -22.37 -6.47 6.33
CA SER A 228 -21.43 -7.53 6.70
C SER A 228 -20.78 -8.16 5.46
N ASP A 229 -21.53 -8.39 4.39
CA ASP A 229 -20.98 -8.95 3.14
C ASP A 229 -19.95 -8.01 2.54
N ARG A 230 -20.25 -6.70 2.54
CA ARG A 230 -19.31 -5.67 2.10
C ARG A 230 -18.04 -5.66 2.96
N TYR A 231 -18.17 -5.73 4.28
CA TYR A 231 -17.03 -5.81 5.19
C TYR A 231 -16.18 -7.05 4.88
N ASN A 232 -16.80 -8.22 4.74
CA ASN A 232 -16.11 -9.47 4.46
C ASN A 232 -15.38 -9.44 3.10
N ARG A 233 -15.99 -8.86 2.06
CA ARG A 233 -15.35 -8.68 0.76
C ARG A 233 -14.15 -7.73 0.79
N LEU A 234 -14.18 -6.71 1.65
CA LEU A 234 -13.10 -5.71 1.74
C LEU A 234 -11.97 -6.16 2.66
N PHE A 235 -12.27 -6.87 3.75
CA PHE A 235 -11.32 -7.12 4.83
C PHE A 235 -11.16 -8.61 5.21
N ASN A 236 -12.24 -9.39 5.20
CA ASN A 236 -12.21 -10.83 5.52
C ASN A 236 -12.15 -11.71 4.26
N CYS A 237 -11.31 -11.31 3.32
CA CYS A 237 -11.16 -11.97 2.03
C CYS A 237 -9.73 -12.46 1.78
N PHE A 238 -8.81 -12.18 2.70
CA PHE A 238 -7.38 -12.48 2.55
C PHE A 238 -6.99 -13.78 3.25
N VAL A 239 -6.47 -14.73 2.47
CA VAL A 239 -5.80 -15.92 3.00
C VAL A 239 -4.30 -15.69 3.00
N ARG A 240 -3.67 -15.93 4.15
CA ARG A 240 -2.20 -15.81 4.27
C ARG A 240 -1.55 -16.96 3.50
N PRO A 241 -0.62 -16.67 2.58
CA PRO A 241 0.16 -17.72 1.94
C PRO A 241 0.98 -18.48 2.97
N ASN A 242 1.11 -19.79 2.78
CA ASN A 242 2.00 -20.64 3.56
C ASN A 242 3.10 -21.16 2.63
N PHE A 243 4.16 -20.38 2.46
CA PHE A 243 5.24 -20.71 1.54
C PHE A 243 6.08 -21.89 2.06
N ASP A 244 6.12 -22.98 1.30
CA ASP A 244 7.05 -24.09 1.55
C ASP A 244 8.20 -24.10 0.53
N GLY A 245 9.34 -23.57 0.95
CA GLY A 245 10.55 -23.48 0.14
C GLY A 245 11.42 -24.73 0.16
N THR A 246 11.02 -25.83 0.80
CA THR A 246 11.86 -27.03 0.98
C THR A 246 12.24 -27.73 -0.33
N HIS A 247 11.41 -27.57 -1.36
CA HIS A 247 11.65 -28.11 -2.70
C HIS A 247 12.76 -27.38 -3.46
N GLN A 248 13.21 -26.23 -2.97
CA GLN A 248 14.17 -25.40 -3.68
C GLN A 248 15.57 -26.00 -3.66
N THR A 249 16.19 -25.94 -4.82
CA THR A 249 17.63 -26.11 -4.99
C THR A 249 18.25 -24.74 -5.16
N PHE A 250 19.44 -24.52 -4.61
CA PHE A 250 20.19 -23.28 -4.76
C PHE A 250 21.49 -23.58 -5.53
N PRO A 251 21.44 -23.64 -6.87
CA PRO A 251 22.64 -23.81 -7.68
C PRO A 251 23.69 -22.75 -7.33
N ASP A 252 24.96 -23.13 -7.42
CA ASP A 252 26.12 -22.27 -7.13
C ASP A 252 26.27 -21.75 -5.69
N LEU A 253 25.33 -22.06 -4.79
CA LEU A 253 25.44 -21.71 -3.38
C LEU A 253 26.54 -22.53 -2.69
N ASP A 254 27.62 -21.87 -2.29
CA ASP A 254 28.76 -22.50 -1.61
C ASP A 254 28.54 -22.57 -0.09
N LEU A 255 27.78 -23.59 0.33
CA LEU A 255 27.50 -23.88 1.74
C LEU A 255 28.78 -24.07 2.57
N ARG A 256 29.85 -24.60 1.97
CA ARG A 256 31.13 -24.82 2.67
C ARG A 256 31.81 -23.51 3.02
N ARG A 257 31.85 -22.55 2.10
CA ARG A 257 32.41 -21.20 2.37
C ARG A 257 31.57 -20.40 3.35
N LEU A 258 30.26 -20.64 3.37
CA LEU A 258 29.36 -20.07 4.37
C LEU A 258 29.50 -20.74 5.75
N GLY A 259 30.16 -21.90 5.83
CA GLY A 259 30.32 -22.65 7.08
C GLY A 259 29.03 -23.27 7.62
N ILE A 260 28.05 -23.51 6.75
CA ILE A 260 26.74 -24.07 7.09
C ILE A 260 26.51 -25.40 6.37
N ALA A 261 25.68 -26.26 6.95
CA ALA A 261 25.32 -27.54 6.32
C ALA A 261 24.27 -27.36 5.23
N ASP A 262 23.30 -26.46 5.44
CA ASP A 262 22.21 -26.12 4.54
C ASP A 262 21.57 -24.79 5.01
N LEU A 263 20.75 -24.17 4.18
CA LEU A 263 19.88 -23.06 4.60
C LEU A 263 18.80 -23.56 5.56
N TYR A 264 18.44 -22.72 6.55
CA TYR A 264 17.30 -23.02 7.41
C TYR A 264 16.00 -23.06 6.60
N LYS A 265 15.03 -23.86 7.05
CA LYS A 265 13.70 -23.93 6.41
C LYS A 265 13.09 -22.54 6.23
N SER A 266 13.11 -21.70 7.27
CA SER A 266 12.61 -20.32 7.21
C SER A 266 13.30 -19.44 6.18
N GLN A 267 14.59 -19.66 5.90
CA GLN A 267 15.32 -18.93 4.86
C GLN A 267 14.86 -19.39 3.48
N LYS A 268 14.67 -20.71 3.29
CA LYS A 268 14.13 -21.25 2.05
C LYS A 268 12.71 -20.72 1.81
N ASP A 269 11.83 -20.78 2.80
CA ASP A 269 10.46 -20.28 2.72
C ASP A 269 10.43 -18.78 2.35
N ALA A 270 11.31 -17.97 2.96
CA ALA A 270 11.43 -16.55 2.63
C ALA A 270 11.94 -16.29 1.19
N VAL A 271 12.94 -17.04 0.72
CA VAL A 271 13.40 -16.94 -0.67
C VAL A 271 12.31 -17.39 -1.64
N TRP A 272 11.53 -18.42 -1.29
CA TRP A 272 10.41 -18.88 -2.10
C TRP A 272 9.32 -17.82 -2.22
N MET A 273 8.93 -17.21 -1.09
CA MET A 273 8.01 -16.07 -1.05
C MET A 273 8.47 -14.94 -1.98
N LEU A 274 9.73 -14.51 -1.85
CA LEU A 274 10.28 -13.40 -2.64
C LEU A 274 10.22 -13.66 -4.14
N LYS A 275 10.54 -14.89 -4.57
CA LYS A 275 10.42 -15.31 -5.97
C LYS A 275 8.97 -15.35 -6.45
N THR A 276 8.09 -15.96 -5.67
CA THR A 276 6.69 -16.22 -6.06
C THR A 276 5.88 -14.93 -6.17
N ASN A 277 6.12 -14.00 -5.26
CA ASN A 277 5.42 -12.71 -5.20
C ASN A 277 6.10 -11.63 -6.05
N GLY A 278 7.30 -11.87 -6.59
CA GLY A 278 8.11 -10.82 -7.22
C GLY A 278 8.57 -9.74 -6.24
N GLY A 279 8.72 -10.08 -4.96
CA GLY A 279 9.07 -9.16 -3.87
C GLY A 279 8.36 -9.48 -2.55
N GLY A 280 8.66 -8.73 -1.49
CA GLY A 280 8.00 -8.93 -0.20
C GLY A 280 8.73 -8.30 0.98
N ILE A 281 8.13 -8.39 2.15
CA ILE A 281 8.71 -7.93 3.42
C ILE A 281 9.13 -9.16 4.23
N CYS A 282 10.43 -9.30 4.51
CA CYS A 282 10.96 -10.34 5.39
C CYS A 282 11.19 -9.79 6.80
N ASP A 283 10.15 -9.83 7.64
CA ASP A 283 10.23 -9.36 9.04
C ASP A 283 10.67 -10.47 10.00
N HIS A 284 11.90 -10.97 9.78
CA HIS A 284 12.51 -11.96 10.67
C HIS A 284 13.30 -11.29 11.81
N GLU A 285 13.39 -11.98 12.95
CA GLU A 285 14.20 -11.56 14.10
C GLU A 285 15.67 -11.33 13.72
N VAL A 286 16.35 -10.49 14.50
CA VAL A 286 17.78 -10.23 14.35
C VAL A 286 18.55 -11.53 14.51
N GLY A 287 19.46 -11.83 13.58
CA GLY A 287 20.23 -13.07 13.58
C GLY A 287 19.61 -14.23 12.79
N ALA A 288 18.38 -14.11 12.28
CA ALA A 288 17.75 -15.16 11.44
C ALA A 288 18.38 -15.34 10.04
N GLY A 289 19.46 -14.62 9.73
CA GLY A 289 20.17 -14.69 8.46
C GLY A 289 19.50 -13.91 7.31
N LYS A 290 18.87 -12.76 7.62
CA LYS A 290 18.25 -11.86 6.61
C LYS A 290 19.20 -11.47 5.48
N THR A 291 20.48 -11.22 5.79
CA THR A 291 21.51 -10.95 4.78
C THR A 291 21.67 -12.08 3.77
N LEU A 292 21.70 -13.33 4.25
CA LEU A 292 21.81 -14.50 3.39
C LEU A 292 20.54 -14.72 2.56
N ILE A 293 19.36 -14.43 3.12
CA ILE A 293 18.09 -14.43 2.38
C ILE A 293 18.17 -13.43 1.22
N MET A 294 18.60 -12.18 1.47
CA MET A 294 18.70 -11.15 0.41
C MET A 294 19.68 -11.57 -0.69
N CYS A 295 20.88 -12.05 -0.34
CA CYS A 295 21.88 -12.48 -1.33
C CYS A 295 21.36 -13.66 -2.17
N THR A 296 20.76 -14.65 -1.50
CA THR A 296 20.20 -15.85 -2.14
C THR A 296 19.02 -15.52 -3.04
N ALA A 297 18.09 -14.67 -2.57
CA ALA A 297 16.94 -14.26 -3.37
C ALA A 297 17.37 -13.43 -4.59
N ALA A 298 18.28 -12.46 -4.42
CA ALA A 298 18.79 -11.66 -5.55
C ALA A 298 19.41 -12.53 -6.65
N TYR A 299 20.28 -13.46 -6.26
CA TYR A 299 20.92 -14.37 -7.21
C TYR A 299 19.91 -15.30 -7.88
N GLU A 300 19.04 -15.94 -7.11
CA GLU A 300 18.05 -16.88 -7.65
C GLU A 300 17.03 -16.20 -8.56
N MET A 301 16.57 -15.00 -8.21
CA MET A 301 15.66 -14.23 -9.06
C MET A 301 16.32 -13.88 -10.39
N LYS A 302 17.61 -13.53 -10.40
CA LYS A 302 18.35 -13.31 -11.65
C LYS A 302 18.55 -14.59 -12.45
N ARG A 303 18.98 -15.68 -11.80
CA ARG A 303 19.19 -17.00 -12.43
C ARG A 303 17.92 -17.52 -13.11
N LEU A 304 16.76 -17.27 -12.52
CA LEU A 304 15.45 -17.67 -13.04
C LEU A 304 14.83 -16.66 -14.01
N GLY A 305 15.49 -15.52 -14.29
CA GLY A 305 14.95 -14.48 -15.17
C GLY A 305 13.80 -13.67 -14.58
N LEU A 306 13.55 -13.77 -13.26
CA LEU A 306 12.55 -12.97 -12.53
C LEU A 306 13.03 -11.54 -12.27
N ALA A 307 14.34 -11.30 -12.32
CA ALA A 307 14.98 -10.00 -12.26
C ALA A 307 16.16 -9.97 -13.23
N ASN A 308 16.43 -8.84 -13.89
CA ASN A 308 17.56 -8.71 -14.81
C ASN A 308 18.80 -8.17 -14.10
N LYS A 309 18.64 -7.14 -13.25
CA LYS A 309 19.76 -6.48 -12.58
C LYS A 309 19.36 -6.06 -11.16
N PRO A 310 19.43 -6.98 -10.18
CA PRO A 310 19.04 -6.68 -8.82
C PRO A 310 20.06 -5.76 -8.14
N MET A 311 19.56 -4.93 -7.23
CA MET A 311 20.35 -4.07 -6.36
C MET A 311 19.98 -4.31 -4.90
N ILE A 312 20.99 -4.44 -4.04
CA ILE A 312 20.83 -4.45 -2.58
C ILE A 312 21.31 -3.10 -2.04
N ILE A 313 20.47 -2.43 -1.25
CA ILE A 313 20.85 -1.23 -0.52
C ILE A 313 20.82 -1.49 0.98
N GLY A 314 21.75 -0.91 1.71
CA GLY A 314 21.78 -1.03 3.17
C GLY A 314 22.51 0.10 3.87
N LEU A 315 22.66 -0.04 5.18
CA LEU A 315 23.43 0.91 5.97
C LEU A 315 24.91 0.85 5.63
N LYS A 316 25.59 1.98 5.77
CA LYS A 316 27.03 2.11 5.54
C LYS A 316 27.88 1.13 6.35
N ALA A 317 27.42 0.77 7.56
CA ALA A 317 28.06 -0.23 8.39
C ALA A 317 27.86 -1.67 7.88
N ASN A 318 26.73 -1.95 7.22
CA ASN A 318 26.30 -3.30 6.85
C ASN A 318 26.70 -3.70 5.42
N VAL A 319 26.81 -2.76 4.49
CA VAL A 319 27.03 -3.08 3.06
C VAL A 319 28.31 -3.88 2.78
N PHE A 320 29.34 -3.71 3.62
CA PHE A 320 30.55 -4.53 3.54
C PHE A 320 30.26 -5.99 3.89
N ASP A 321 29.55 -6.23 5.00
CA ASP A 321 29.16 -7.57 5.45
C ASP A 321 28.19 -8.23 4.47
N ILE A 322 27.29 -7.45 3.85
CA ILE A 322 26.41 -7.92 2.78
C ILE A 322 27.26 -8.38 1.59
N ALA A 323 28.20 -7.55 1.12
CA ALA A 323 29.06 -7.90 -0.01
C ALA A 323 29.97 -9.09 0.28
N ASP A 324 30.53 -9.19 1.48
CA ASP A 324 31.33 -10.34 1.92
C ASP A 324 30.48 -11.62 1.99
N THR A 325 29.28 -11.54 2.55
CA THR A 325 28.33 -12.66 2.58
C THR A 325 27.96 -13.11 1.17
N PHE A 326 27.67 -12.18 0.26
CA PHE A 326 27.34 -12.50 -1.14
C PHE A 326 28.51 -13.22 -1.83
N ARG A 327 29.75 -12.73 -1.69
CA ARG A 327 30.95 -13.40 -2.27
C ARG A 327 31.20 -14.78 -1.70
N LYS A 328 30.91 -15.01 -0.42
CA LYS A 328 31.01 -16.34 0.19
C LYS A 328 29.93 -17.27 -0.32
N ALA A 329 28.69 -16.78 -0.41
CA ALA A 329 27.54 -17.53 -0.88
C ALA A 329 27.67 -17.92 -2.35
N TYR A 330 28.09 -16.99 -3.22
CA TYR A 330 28.19 -17.18 -4.66
C TYR A 330 29.54 -16.66 -5.18
N PRO A 331 30.63 -17.46 -5.09
CA PRO A 331 31.98 -17.01 -5.44
C PRO A 331 32.18 -16.56 -6.89
N ASN A 332 31.35 -17.05 -7.80
CA ASN A 332 31.43 -16.76 -9.23
C ASN A 332 30.51 -15.60 -9.65
N ALA A 333 29.70 -15.05 -8.74
CA ALA A 333 28.81 -13.93 -9.04
C ALA A 333 29.59 -12.63 -9.26
N ARG A 334 29.25 -11.93 -10.34
CA ARG A 334 29.74 -10.59 -10.67
C ARG A 334 28.99 -9.57 -9.83
N ILE A 335 29.59 -9.19 -8.70
CA ILE A 335 29.01 -8.16 -7.83
C ILE A 335 29.75 -6.82 -7.97
N LEU A 336 28.98 -5.74 -8.06
CA LEU A 336 29.50 -4.37 -7.96
C LEU A 336 29.29 -3.85 -6.54
N TYR A 337 30.38 -3.60 -5.82
CA TYR A 337 30.36 -2.99 -4.49
C TYR A 337 31.41 -1.86 -4.42
N PRO A 338 31.00 -0.60 -4.67
CA PRO A 338 31.90 0.54 -4.66
C PRO A 338 32.30 0.95 -3.23
N GLY A 339 33.58 1.23 -3.01
CA GLY A 339 34.10 1.70 -1.74
C GLY A 339 33.65 3.14 -1.42
N LYS A 340 33.86 3.56 -0.18
CA LYS A 340 33.48 4.89 0.32
C LYS A 340 34.06 6.05 -0.52
N ASN A 341 35.26 5.88 -1.07
CA ASN A 341 35.96 6.91 -1.85
C ASN A 341 35.58 6.91 -3.33
N ASP A 342 34.87 5.87 -3.80
CA ASP A 342 34.53 5.70 -5.21
C ASP A 342 33.30 6.56 -5.60
N PHE A 343 32.49 6.98 -4.63
CA PHE A 343 31.25 7.76 -4.84
C PHE A 343 31.39 9.28 -4.69
N ASN A 344 32.58 9.84 -4.94
CA ASN A 344 32.74 11.30 -5.01
C ASN A 344 32.17 11.87 -6.33
N LYS A 345 32.00 13.20 -6.42
CA LYS A 345 31.40 13.88 -7.60
C LYS A 345 32.11 13.57 -8.93
N GLN A 346 33.42 13.37 -8.90
CA GLN A 346 34.22 13.08 -10.10
C GLN A 346 34.12 11.61 -10.51
N ASN A 347 34.11 10.69 -9.55
CA ASN A 347 34.17 9.24 -9.79
C ASN A 347 32.79 8.58 -9.96
N ARG A 348 31.70 9.17 -9.43
CA ARG A 348 30.36 8.56 -9.49
C ARG A 348 29.84 8.38 -10.92
N GLN A 349 30.21 9.26 -11.86
CA GLN A 349 29.79 9.12 -13.26
C GLN A 349 30.40 7.86 -13.90
N ARG A 350 31.63 7.49 -13.53
CA ARG A 350 32.22 6.23 -13.95
C ARG A 350 31.41 5.05 -13.41
N ILE A 351 31.07 5.06 -12.12
CA ILE A 351 30.26 3.99 -11.50
C ILE A 351 28.89 3.88 -12.16
N PHE A 352 28.23 5.00 -12.45
CA PHE A 352 26.92 4.99 -13.11
C PHE A 352 27.00 4.37 -14.51
N ASN A 353 28.05 4.70 -15.26
CA ASN A 353 28.35 4.05 -16.54
C ASN A 353 28.69 2.56 -16.37
N ASP A 354 29.42 2.18 -15.33
CA ASP A 354 29.76 0.78 -15.04
C ASP A 354 28.50 -0.04 -14.70
N ILE A 355 27.56 0.53 -13.95
CA ILE A 355 26.25 -0.06 -13.67
C ILE A 355 25.46 -0.24 -14.97
N LYS A 356 25.38 0.81 -15.79
CA LYS A 356 24.62 0.83 -17.04
C LYS A 356 25.14 -0.20 -18.05
N ASN A 357 26.44 -0.18 -18.31
CA ASN A 357 27.06 -0.86 -19.45
C ASN A 357 27.45 -2.33 -19.19
N ASN A 358 27.43 -2.78 -17.94
CA ASN A 358 27.81 -4.16 -17.59
C ASN A 358 26.61 -4.96 -17.06
N ASP A 359 26.70 -6.27 -17.27
CA ASP A 359 25.78 -7.25 -16.71
C ASP A 359 26.30 -7.72 -15.35
N TRP A 360 25.76 -7.12 -14.29
CA TRP A 360 26.07 -7.42 -12.89
C TRP A 360 25.06 -8.39 -12.32
N ASP A 361 25.51 -9.41 -11.60
CA ASP A 361 24.65 -10.35 -10.89
C ASP A 361 23.94 -9.68 -9.71
N CYS A 362 24.63 -8.73 -9.05
CA CYS A 362 24.03 -7.85 -8.05
C CYS A 362 24.86 -6.57 -7.90
N ILE A 363 24.19 -5.45 -7.64
CA ILE A 363 24.82 -4.20 -7.24
C ILE A 363 24.56 -3.96 -5.75
N ILE A 364 25.57 -3.55 -4.98
CA ILE A 364 25.44 -3.31 -3.54
C ILE A 364 25.87 -1.89 -3.23
N LEU A 365 24.93 -1.07 -2.73
CA LEU A 365 25.15 0.34 -2.40
C LEU A 365 24.69 0.67 -0.98
N THR A 366 25.20 1.77 -0.42
CA THR A 366 24.58 2.35 0.77
C THR A 366 23.30 3.11 0.43
N HIS A 367 22.41 3.33 1.41
CA HIS A 367 21.27 4.23 1.26
C HIS A 367 21.68 5.63 0.74
N GLU A 368 22.79 6.16 1.26
CA GLU A 368 23.36 7.45 0.85
C GLU A 368 23.80 7.44 -0.62
N GLN A 369 24.49 6.37 -1.07
CA GLN A 369 24.94 6.22 -2.45
C GLN A 369 23.76 6.06 -3.42
N PHE A 370 22.73 5.29 -3.02
CA PHE A 370 21.51 5.14 -3.80
C PHE A 370 20.79 6.49 -3.97
N GLY A 371 20.67 7.28 -2.91
CA GLY A 371 20.07 8.63 -2.95
C GLY A 371 20.83 9.64 -3.83
N MET A 372 22.05 9.33 -4.24
CA MET A 372 22.83 10.15 -5.19
C MET A 372 22.56 9.80 -6.66
N ILE A 373 21.85 8.70 -6.95
CA ILE A 373 21.49 8.32 -8.32
C ILE A 373 20.36 9.24 -8.80
N PRO A 374 20.54 9.97 -9.92
CA PRO A 374 19.50 10.83 -10.42
C PRO A 374 18.32 10.02 -10.98
N GLN A 375 17.10 10.48 -10.70
CA GLN A 375 15.89 9.94 -11.30
C GLN A 375 15.71 10.49 -12.73
N ALA A 376 15.17 9.68 -13.64
CA ALA A 376 14.84 10.13 -14.98
C ALA A 376 13.89 11.33 -14.93
N LEU A 377 14.20 12.38 -15.69
CA LEU A 377 13.44 13.65 -15.67
C LEU A 377 11.98 13.43 -16.07
N GLU A 378 11.71 12.52 -17.00
CA GLU A 378 10.37 12.17 -17.46
C GLU A 378 9.55 11.52 -16.34
N VAL A 379 10.20 10.78 -15.44
CA VAL A 379 9.54 10.20 -14.25
C VAL A 379 9.28 11.28 -13.20
N GLN A 380 10.22 12.22 -13.02
CA GLN A 380 10.01 13.37 -12.12
C GLN A 380 8.84 14.24 -12.61
N GLU A 381 8.78 14.51 -13.91
CA GLU A 381 7.66 15.24 -14.55
C GLU A 381 6.33 14.53 -14.31
N ALA A 382 6.24 13.22 -14.61
CA ALA A 382 5.02 12.44 -14.40
C ALA A 382 4.55 12.46 -12.93
N ILE A 383 5.47 12.36 -11.96
CA ILE A 383 5.13 12.42 -10.52
C ILE A 383 4.57 13.80 -10.16
N LEU A 384 5.26 14.87 -10.56
CA LEU A 384 4.83 16.23 -10.25
C LEU A 384 3.53 16.62 -10.97
N GLN A 385 3.32 16.13 -12.19
CA GLN A 385 2.09 16.34 -12.94
C GLN A 385 0.92 15.65 -12.22
N LYS A 386 1.09 14.40 -11.80
CA LYS A 386 0.06 13.69 -11.00
C LYS A 386 -0.25 14.41 -9.68
N GLU A 387 0.77 14.96 -9.02
CA GLU A 387 0.58 15.77 -7.81
C GLU A 387 -0.20 17.05 -8.12
N LYS A 388 0.10 17.72 -9.24
CA LYS A 388 -0.60 18.91 -9.69
C LYS A 388 -2.08 18.61 -10.00
N ASP A 389 -2.35 17.55 -10.76
CA ASP A 389 -3.71 17.13 -11.12
C ASP A 389 -4.54 16.88 -9.86
N SER A 390 -3.98 16.18 -8.87
CA SER A 390 -4.63 15.97 -7.57
C SER A 390 -4.93 17.28 -6.83
N VAL A 391 -4.02 18.25 -6.86
CA VAL A 391 -4.25 19.58 -6.26
C VAL A 391 -5.35 20.35 -7.01
N GLU A 392 -5.44 20.19 -8.32
CA GLU A 392 -6.47 20.84 -9.15
C GLU A 392 -7.86 20.26 -8.90
N GLU A 393 -8.00 18.93 -8.89
CA GLU A 393 -9.23 18.24 -8.47
C GLU A 393 -9.65 18.70 -7.07
N ASN A 394 -8.68 18.85 -6.17
CA ASN A 394 -8.94 19.30 -4.82
C ASN A 394 -9.48 20.75 -4.79
N LEU A 395 -8.91 21.64 -5.58
CA LEU A 395 -9.41 23.01 -5.71
C LEU A 395 -10.83 23.07 -6.29
N GLU A 396 -11.17 22.19 -7.23
CA GLU A 396 -12.50 22.12 -7.83
C GLU A 396 -13.56 21.68 -6.81
N VAL A 397 -13.29 20.61 -6.05
CA VAL A 397 -14.17 20.12 -4.98
C VAL A 397 -14.43 21.23 -3.95
N LEU A 398 -13.39 21.96 -3.55
CA LEU A 398 -13.58 23.09 -2.64
C LEU A 398 -14.44 24.19 -3.28
N ARG A 399 -14.20 24.57 -4.53
CA ARG A 399 -15.00 25.61 -5.19
C ARG A 399 -16.49 25.24 -5.26
N MET A 400 -16.82 23.95 -5.44
CA MET A 400 -18.20 23.47 -5.45
C MET A 400 -18.90 23.51 -4.08
N GLN A 401 -18.16 23.40 -2.97
CA GLN A 401 -18.72 23.42 -1.60
C GLN A 401 -19.11 24.83 -1.10
N GLY A 402 -18.74 25.90 -1.81
CA GLY A 402 -19.23 27.26 -1.53
C GLY A 402 -18.65 27.93 -0.25
N ALA A 403 -19.49 28.73 0.43
CA ALA A 403 -19.05 29.77 1.38
C ALA A 403 -18.59 29.30 2.78
N GLU A 404 -18.67 28.01 3.10
CA GLU A 404 -18.27 27.46 4.41
C GLU A 404 -16.79 27.02 4.48
N ILE A 405 -16.00 27.28 3.44
CA ILE A 405 -14.60 26.85 3.39
C ILE A 405 -13.65 27.86 4.05
N SER A 406 -12.63 27.33 4.72
CA SER A 406 -11.47 28.10 5.15
C SER A 406 -10.77 28.72 3.94
N ARG A 407 -10.89 30.05 3.78
CA ARG A 407 -10.11 30.83 2.79
C ARG A 407 -8.60 30.52 2.85
N GLY A 408 -8.10 30.10 4.03
CA GLY A 408 -6.71 29.69 4.21
C GLY A 408 -6.36 28.38 3.48
N MET A 409 -7.28 27.40 3.47
CA MET A 409 -7.09 26.13 2.77
C MET A 409 -7.04 26.34 1.25
N LEU A 410 -7.99 27.11 0.71
CA LEU A 410 -8.03 27.45 -0.71
C LEU A 410 -6.74 28.17 -1.13
N LYS A 411 -6.32 29.20 -0.39
CA LYS A 411 -5.06 29.92 -0.64
C LYS A 411 -3.83 29.00 -0.55
N GLY A 412 -3.85 28.03 0.38
CA GLY A 412 -2.80 27.04 0.54
C GLY A 412 -2.65 26.13 -0.68
N LEU A 413 -3.75 25.59 -1.19
CA LEU A 413 -3.76 24.76 -2.40
C LEU A 413 -3.38 25.56 -3.65
N GLU A 414 -3.86 26.80 -3.81
CA GLU A 414 -3.45 27.66 -4.94
C GLU A 414 -1.95 27.92 -4.94
N LYS A 415 -1.35 28.21 -3.77
CA LYS A 415 0.10 28.39 -3.64
C LYS A 415 0.87 27.10 -3.96
N ARG A 416 0.34 25.94 -3.54
CA ARG A 416 0.94 24.63 -3.85
C ARG A 416 0.92 24.37 -5.36
N LYS A 417 -0.21 24.63 -6.03
CA LYS A 417 -0.33 24.53 -7.50
C LYS A 417 0.72 25.38 -8.21
N GLN A 418 0.83 26.66 -7.86
CA GLN A 418 1.84 27.56 -8.46
C GLN A 418 3.27 27.06 -8.26
N THR A 419 3.56 26.50 -7.09
CA THR A 419 4.89 25.93 -6.79
C THR A 419 5.18 24.70 -7.66
N LEU A 420 4.18 23.84 -7.88
CA LEU A 420 4.30 22.68 -8.77
C LEU A 420 4.48 23.08 -10.23
N GLU A 421 3.73 24.09 -10.70
CA GLU A 421 3.86 24.64 -12.05
C GLU A 421 5.27 25.15 -12.35
N VAL A 422 5.87 25.90 -11.42
CA VAL A 422 7.25 26.39 -11.57
C VAL A 422 8.25 25.22 -11.63
N LYS A 423 8.08 24.20 -10.78
CA LYS A 423 8.97 23.01 -10.79
C LYS A 423 8.83 22.20 -12.07
N LEU A 424 7.60 22.00 -12.55
CA LEU A 424 7.33 21.30 -13.80
C LEU A 424 7.97 22.02 -14.99
N GLN A 425 7.80 23.35 -15.09
CA GLN A 425 8.46 24.12 -16.14
C GLN A 425 9.97 23.96 -16.09
N SER A 426 10.58 24.04 -14.90
CA SER A 426 12.02 23.85 -14.74
C SER A 426 12.50 22.46 -15.18
N ILE A 427 11.71 21.40 -14.97
CA ILE A 427 12.04 20.05 -15.43
C ILE A 427 11.86 19.94 -16.95
N GLN A 428 10.80 20.52 -17.50
CA GLN A 428 10.55 20.55 -18.95
C GLN A 428 11.66 21.28 -19.70
N ASP A 429 12.12 22.42 -19.17
CA ASP A 429 13.27 23.17 -19.68
C ASP A 429 14.54 22.29 -19.60
N SER A 430 14.75 21.58 -18.48
CA SER A 430 15.89 20.67 -18.32
C SER A 430 15.85 19.47 -19.28
N ILE A 431 14.66 18.97 -19.62
CA ILE A 431 14.45 17.91 -20.63
C ILE A 431 14.78 18.47 -22.02
N ALA A 432 14.30 19.67 -22.35
CA ALA A 432 14.55 20.31 -23.65
C ALA A 432 16.03 20.65 -23.87
N GLU A 433 16.75 21.02 -22.80
CA GLU A 433 18.18 21.33 -22.82
C GLU A 433 19.08 20.09 -22.60
N ARG A 434 18.48 18.91 -22.39
CA ARG A 434 19.22 17.69 -22.02
C ARG A 434 20.23 17.32 -23.11
N LYS A 435 21.46 17.07 -22.67
CA LYS A 435 22.49 16.37 -23.46
C LYS A 435 22.49 14.89 -23.07
N ASP A 436 22.64 13.98 -24.04
CA ASP A 436 22.51 12.52 -23.89
C ASP A 436 23.45 11.84 -22.86
N ASP A 437 24.37 12.57 -22.24
CA ASP A 437 25.45 12.00 -21.42
C ASP A 437 25.08 11.71 -19.95
N ALA A 438 23.93 12.19 -19.47
CA ALA A 438 23.56 12.03 -18.06
C ALA A 438 22.84 10.68 -17.79
N VAL A 439 23.56 9.74 -17.17
CA VAL A 439 23.01 8.44 -16.73
C VAL A 439 22.09 8.63 -15.52
N ASP A 440 20.86 8.14 -15.65
CA ASP A 440 19.84 8.10 -14.60
C ASP A 440 19.49 6.65 -14.18
N PHE A 441 18.67 6.52 -13.13
CA PHE A 441 18.25 5.22 -12.60
C PHE A 441 17.57 4.33 -13.65
N LYS A 442 16.77 4.92 -14.55
CA LYS A 442 16.06 4.18 -15.62
C LYS A 442 17.07 3.61 -16.62
N MET A 443 18.07 4.40 -17.01
CA MET A 443 19.13 3.97 -17.92
C MET A 443 20.05 2.90 -17.33
N MET A 444 20.16 2.80 -16.00
CA MET A 444 20.97 1.78 -15.33
C MET A 444 20.44 0.36 -15.53
N GLY A 445 19.15 0.21 -15.87
CA GLY A 445 18.50 -1.08 -16.09
C GLY A 445 18.28 -1.90 -14.82
N ILE A 446 18.26 -1.24 -13.66
CA ILE A 446 17.93 -1.87 -12.37
C ILE A 446 16.42 -2.07 -12.32
N ASP A 447 15.98 -3.31 -12.12
CA ASP A 447 14.57 -3.68 -12.13
C ASP A 447 14.11 -4.38 -10.84
N HIS A 448 15.02 -4.61 -9.89
CA HIS A 448 14.70 -5.20 -8.61
C HIS A 448 15.55 -4.61 -7.47
N LEU A 449 14.91 -4.19 -6.37
CA LEU A 449 15.57 -3.52 -5.25
C LEU A 449 15.29 -4.27 -3.93
N PHE A 450 16.36 -4.74 -3.29
CA PHE A 450 16.35 -5.24 -1.92
C PHE A 450 16.82 -4.14 -0.96
N VAL A 451 16.07 -3.92 0.11
CA VAL A 451 16.34 -2.84 1.08
C VAL A 451 16.57 -3.45 2.46
N ASP A 452 17.83 -3.46 2.90
CA ASP A 452 18.18 -3.72 4.29
C ASP A 452 17.75 -2.52 5.16
N GLU A 453 17.27 -2.77 6.38
CA GLU A 453 16.72 -1.74 7.26
C GLU A 453 15.59 -0.90 6.62
N SER A 454 14.70 -1.56 5.88
CA SER A 454 13.54 -0.94 5.20
C SER A 454 12.62 -0.12 6.13
N HIS A 455 12.65 -0.37 7.43
CA HIS A 455 11.92 0.42 8.43
C HIS A 455 12.29 1.92 8.40
N GLN A 456 13.47 2.29 7.89
CA GLN A 456 13.87 3.70 7.72
C GLN A 456 13.06 4.44 6.65
N PHE A 457 12.40 3.71 5.74
CA PHE A 457 11.60 4.27 4.64
C PHE A 457 10.10 4.02 4.82
N LYS A 458 9.72 3.22 5.81
CA LYS A 458 8.32 3.00 6.19
C LYS A 458 7.90 4.09 7.18
N ASN A 459 7.63 5.30 6.70
CA ASN A 459 6.87 6.34 7.41
C ASN A 459 6.24 7.31 6.43
#